data_AF-A0ABD6A8G9-F1
#
_entry.id   AF-A0ABD6A8G9-F1
#
_cell.length_a   1.000
_cell.length_b   1.000
_cell.length_c   1.000
_cell.angle_alpha   90.00
_cell.angle_beta   90.00
_cell.angle_gamma   90.00
#
_symmetry.space_group_name_H-M   'P 1'
#
loop_
_entity.id
_entity.type
_entity.pdbx_description
1 polymer ?
#
loop_
_entity_poly.entity_id
_entity_poly.type
_entity_poly.pdbx_seq_one_letter_code
_entity_poly.pdbx_strand_id
1 'polypeptide(L)'
;MRSILSSGERQVARRLADGDSPEEIAAERGTSVESVEKAISRIEEKTERALITLAESPFAAAAAAALDEETRATVRDRLCESP
;
A
#
# COMPACT_ATOMS: atom_id res chain seq x y z
N MET A 1 0.91 3.29 -13.90
CA MET A 1 0.56 3.83 -12.56
C MET A 1 1.85 4.18 -11.81
N ARG A 2 2.06 5.45 -11.41
CA ARG A 2 3.24 5.84 -10.60
C ARG A 2 2.86 5.70 -9.13
N SER A 3 3.29 4.61 -8.50
CA SER A 3 3.10 4.38 -7.07
C SER A 3 4.11 5.18 -6.24
N ILE A 4 3.72 5.63 -5.05
CA ILE A 4 4.63 6.19 -4.04
C ILE A 4 5.52 5.13 -3.39
N LEU A 5 5.15 3.86 -3.54
CA LEU A 5 5.94 2.71 -3.15
C LEU A 5 6.98 2.40 -4.21
N SER A 6 8.21 2.16 -3.77
CA SER A 6 9.29 1.61 -4.60
C SER A 6 8.92 0.23 -5.14
N SER A 7 9.67 -0.27 -6.12
CA SER A 7 9.42 -1.62 -6.66
C SER A 7 9.50 -2.72 -5.60
N GLY A 8 10.45 -2.60 -4.66
CA GLY A 8 10.59 -3.57 -3.57
C GLY A 8 9.43 -3.49 -2.57
N GLU A 9 9.02 -2.29 -2.19
CA GLU A 9 7.87 -2.09 -1.30
C GLU A 9 6.56 -2.58 -1.94
N ARG A 10 6.37 -2.38 -3.25
CA ARG A 10 5.20 -2.93 -3.95
C ARG A 10 5.16 -4.45 -3.93
N GLN A 11 6.32 -5.10 -4.05
CA GLN A 11 6.39 -6.56 -3.97
C GLN A 11 6.03 -7.06 -2.57
N VAL A 12 6.55 -6.39 -1.52
CA VAL A 12 6.21 -6.69 -0.12
C VAL A 12 4.70 -6.48 0.13
N ALA A 13 4.15 -5.32 -0.26
CA ALA A 13 2.74 -4.99 -0.07
C ALA A 13 1.81 -6.00 -0.75
N ARG A 14 2.17 -6.45 -1.97
CA ARG A 14 1.39 -7.47 -2.69
C ARG A 14 1.35 -8.79 -1.91
N ARG A 15 2.49 -9.25 -1.40
CA ARG A 15 2.56 -10.52 -0.68
C ARG A 15 1.85 -10.50 0.66
N LEU A 16 1.93 -9.39 1.38
CA LEU A 16 1.11 -9.20 2.59
C LEU A 16 -0.38 -9.26 2.26
N ALA A 17 -0.80 -8.68 1.12
CA ALA A 17 -2.19 -8.77 0.68
C ALA A 17 -2.60 -10.18 0.25
N ASP A 18 -1.64 -11.01 -0.20
CA ASP A 18 -1.84 -12.43 -0.53
C ASP A 18 -1.81 -13.33 0.72
N GLY A 19 -1.47 -12.79 1.90
CA GLY A 19 -1.48 -13.47 3.20
C GLY A 19 -0.12 -13.99 3.68
N ASP A 20 0.96 -13.71 2.96
CA ASP A 20 2.31 -14.14 3.34
C ASP A 20 2.80 -13.44 4.62
N SER A 21 3.48 -14.20 5.47
CA SER A 21 4.19 -13.69 6.65
C SER A 21 5.50 -12.97 6.28
N PRO A 22 6.02 -12.06 7.12
CA PRO A 22 7.34 -11.45 6.92
C PRO A 22 8.48 -12.46 6.73
N GLU A 23 8.40 -13.60 7.40
CA GLU A 23 9.34 -14.72 7.30
C GLU A 23 9.31 -15.38 5.92
N GLU A 24 8.13 -15.67 5.39
CA GLU A 24 7.95 -16.24 4.04
C GLU A 24 8.44 -15.25 2.97
N ILE A 25 8.11 -13.97 3.12
CA ILE A 25 8.56 -12.91 2.23
C ILE A 25 10.10 -12.78 2.26
N ALA A 26 10.71 -12.86 3.44
CA ALA A 26 12.15 -12.77 3.61
C ALA A 26 12.87 -13.96 2.97
N ALA A 27 12.36 -15.18 3.21
CA ALA A 27 12.89 -16.42 2.65
C ALA A 27 12.88 -16.41 1.12
N GLU A 28 11.74 -16.06 0.51
CA GLU A 28 11.62 -16.03 -0.94
C GLU A 28 12.43 -14.91 -1.61
N ARG A 29 12.61 -13.78 -0.93
CA ARG A 29 13.42 -12.65 -1.44
C ARG A 29 14.91 -12.82 -1.17
N GLY A 30 15.33 -13.86 -0.44
CA GLY A 30 16.72 -14.07 -0.05
C GLY A 30 17.26 -12.91 0.80
N THR A 31 16.44 -12.38 1.71
CA THR A 31 16.79 -11.23 2.57
C THR A 31 16.46 -11.52 4.04
N SER A 32 16.79 -10.60 4.94
CA SER A 32 16.46 -10.74 6.37
C SER A 32 15.02 -10.34 6.66
N VAL A 33 14.42 -10.96 7.70
CA VAL A 33 13.10 -10.57 8.22
C VAL A 33 13.08 -9.10 8.62
N GLU A 34 14.12 -8.62 9.30
CA GLU A 34 14.29 -7.20 9.66
C GLU A 34 14.21 -6.26 8.44
N SER A 35 14.77 -6.67 7.30
CA SER A 35 14.70 -5.88 6.06
C SER A 35 13.28 -5.82 5.49
N VAL A 36 12.50 -6.90 5.65
CA VAL A 36 11.08 -6.95 5.28
C VAL A 36 10.26 -6.07 6.22
N GLU A 37 10.40 -6.24 7.54
CA GLU A 37 9.70 -5.41 8.54
C GLU A 37 9.97 -3.92 8.33
N LYS A 38 11.22 -3.55 8.06
CA LYS A 38 11.57 -2.16 7.72
C LYS A 38 10.89 -1.65 6.45
N ALA A 39 10.67 -2.52 5.46
CA ALA A 39 9.89 -2.18 4.29
C ALA A 39 8.40 -2.02 4.62
N ILE A 40 7.85 -2.86 5.52
CA ILE A 40 6.47 -2.75 6.03
C ILE A 40 6.26 -1.41 6.71
N SER A 41 7.10 -1.04 7.68
CA SER A 41 6.97 0.25 8.37
C SER A 41 7.03 1.45 7.41
N ARG A 42 7.84 1.37 6.36
CA ARG A 42 7.89 2.42 5.31
C ARG A 42 6.62 2.46 4.47
N ILE A 43 6.00 1.32 4.18
CA ILE A 43 4.72 1.25 3.47
C ILE A 43 3.63 1.89 4.33
N GLU A 44 3.58 1.57 5.62
CA GLU A 44 2.64 2.17 6.59
C GLU A 44 2.81 3.69 6.64
N GLU A 45 4.02 4.20 6.87
CA GLU A 45 4.30 5.65 6.92
C GLU A 45 3.88 6.36 5.62
N LYS A 46 4.19 5.78 4.46
CA LYS A 46 3.80 6.35 3.17
C LYS A 46 2.29 6.33 2.97
N THR A 47 1.61 5.29 3.44
CA THR A 47 0.16 5.16 3.34
C THR A 47 -0.52 6.20 4.23
N GLU A 48 -0.08 6.36 5.47
CA GLU A 48 -0.55 7.40 6.38
C GLU A 48 -0.38 8.79 5.76
N ARG A 49 0.83 9.11 5.29
CA ARG A 49 1.11 10.41 4.65
C ARG A 49 0.23 10.65 3.42
N ALA A 50 -0.03 9.62 2.63
CA ALA A 50 -0.91 9.72 1.47
C ALA A 50 -2.36 10.00 1.88
N LEU A 51 -2.86 9.36 2.94
CA LEU A 51 -4.20 9.59 3.47
C LEU A 51 -4.35 10.99 4.06
N ILE A 52 -3.37 11.47 4.84
CA ILE A 52 -3.34 12.86 5.34
C ILE A 52 -3.35 13.84 4.16
N THR A 53 -2.49 13.62 3.18
CA THR A 53 -2.44 14.47 1.97
C THR A 53 -3.78 14.46 1.23
N LEU A 54 -4.44 13.31 1.13
CA LEU A 54 -5.74 13.19 0.48
C LEU A 54 -6.82 13.97 1.25
N ALA A 55 -6.81 13.91 2.59
CA ALA A 55 -7.77 14.61 3.45
C ALA A 55 -7.63 16.14 3.36
N GLU A 56 -6.41 16.65 3.19
CA GLU A 56 -6.13 18.09 3.07
C GLU A 56 -6.29 18.62 1.63
N SER A 57 -6.32 17.73 0.63
CA SER A 57 -6.26 18.11 -0.78
C SER A 57 -7.60 18.62 -1.32
N PRO A 58 -7.66 19.85 -1.89
CA PRO A 58 -8.85 20.33 -2.59
C PRO A 58 -9.13 19.55 -3.88
N PHE A 59 -8.19 18.71 -4.34
CA PHE A 59 -8.31 17.91 -5.56
C PHE A 59 -8.79 16.48 -5.30
N ALA A 60 -9.05 16.09 -4.05
CA ALA A 60 -9.39 14.71 -3.69
C ALA A 60 -10.58 14.14 -4.48
N ALA A 61 -11.66 14.91 -4.60
CA ALA A 61 -12.85 14.49 -5.34
C ALA A 61 -12.57 14.30 -6.84
N ALA A 62 -11.82 15.23 -7.44
CA ALA A 62 -11.44 15.14 -8.85
C ALA A 62 -10.49 13.95 -9.11
N ALA A 63 -9.53 13.71 -8.21
CA ALA A 63 -8.63 12.57 -8.29
C ALA A 63 -9.39 11.24 -8.17
N ALA A 64 -10.36 11.12 -7.25
CA ALA A 64 -11.19 9.94 -7.10
C ALA A 64 -12.10 9.68 -8.32
N ALA A 65 -12.63 10.75 -8.93
CA ALA A 65 -13.43 10.66 -10.14
C ALA A 65 -12.61 10.24 -11.37
N ALA A 66 -11.30 10.54 -11.38
CA ALA A 66 -10.40 10.16 -12.46
C ALA A 66 -9.90 8.70 -12.39
N LEU A 67 -10.12 7.99 -11.27
CA LEU A 67 -9.82 6.56 -11.18
C LEU A 67 -10.75 5.75 -12.09
N ASP A 68 -10.25 4.66 -12.68
CA ASP A 68 -11.11 3.64 -13.27
C ASP A 68 -11.97 2.94 -12.19
N GLU A 69 -13.06 2.32 -12.60
CA GLU A 69 -14.05 1.76 -11.67
C GLU A 69 -13.47 0.62 -10.81
N GLU A 70 -12.59 -0.21 -11.39
CA GLU A 70 -11.94 -1.30 -10.67
C GLU A 70 -11.04 -0.78 -9.54
N THR A 71 -10.20 0.21 -9.84
CA THR A 71 -9.33 0.84 -8.85
C THR A 71 -10.15 1.57 -7.80
N ARG A 72 -11.22 2.26 -8.20
CA ARG A 72 -12.12 2.97 -7.27
C ARG A 72 -12.82 2.00 -6.32
N ALA A 73 -13.34 0.88 -6.83
CA ALA A 73 -13.96 -0.16 -6.01
C ALA A 73 -12.94 -0.74 -5.02
N THR A 74 -11.73 -1.08 -5.49
CA THR A 74 -10.65 -1.59 -4.63
C THR A 74 -10.30 -0.62 -3.50
N VAL A 75 -10.15 0.67 -3.80
CA VAL A 75 -9.86 1.68 -2.76
C VAL A 75 -11.03 1.79 -1.78
N ARG A 76 -12.28 1.77 -2.27
CA ARG A 76 -13.46 1.81 -1.42
C ARG A 76 -13.51 0.62 -0.46
N ASP A 77 -13.34 -0.59 -0.98
CA ASP A 77 -13.39 -1.81 -0.17
C ASP A 77 -12.30 -1.77 0.91
N ARG A 78 -11.07 -1.40 0.54
CA ARG A 78 -9.95 -1.28 1.49
C ARG A 78 -10.16 -0.23 2.59
N LEU A 79 -10.90 0.86 2.32
CA LEU A 79 -11.20 1.90 3.31
C LEU A 79 -12.46 1.60 4.13
N CYS A 80 -13.43 0.89 3.55
CA CYS A 80 -14.69 0.52 4.20
C CYS A 80 -14.58 -0.77 5.02
N GLU A 81 -13.61 -1.64 4.75
CA GLU A 81 -13.30 -2.85 5.56
C GLU A 81 -12.52 -2.54 6.86
N SER A 82 -12.78 -1.40 7.51
CA SER A 82 -12.35 -1.22 8.91
C SER A 82 -13.38 -1.90 9.84
N PRO A 83 -12.97 -2.68 10.86
CA PRO A 83 -13.87 -3.18 11.89
C PRO A 83 -14.59 -2.05 12.65
#